data_AF-A0A4Z0YGR7-F1
#
_entry.id   AF-A0A4Z0YGR7-F1
#
_cell.length_a   1.000
_cell.length_b   1.000
_cell.length_c   1.000
_cell.angle_alpha   90.00
_cell.angle_beta   90.00
_cell.angle_gamma   90.00
#
_symmetry.space_group_name_H-M   'P 1'
#
loop_
_entity.id
_entity.type
_entity.pdbx_description
1 polymer ?
#
loop_
_entity_poly.entity_id
_entity_poly.type
_entity_poly.pdbx_seq_one_letter_code
_entity_poly.pdbx_strand_id
1 'polypeptide(L)'
;MESVLKLVQHVDCTAVQENQDKDRIMDEIKEVCRLMACNESWFALESDENLIEACIYQRESLKSRYRYLLKQARLKGINAPLICKGQGG
;
A
#
# COMPACT_ATOMS: atom_id res chain seq x y z
N MET A 1 -41.43 7.42 -16.13
CA MET A 1 -40.67 6.18 -15.84
C MET A 1 -39.14 6.38 -15.84
N GLU A 2 -38.63 7.62 -15.92
CA GLU A 2 -37.18 7.90 -16.02
C GLU A 2 -36.49 8.18 -14.68
N SER A 3 -37.25 8.54 -13.63
CA SER A 3 -36.70 8.91 -12.33
C SER A 3 -36.10 7.72 -11.56
N VAL A 4 -36.51 6.49 -11.89
CA VAL A 4 -36.02 5.26 -11.24
C VAL A 4 -34.74 4.75 -11.93
N LEU A 5 -34.65 4.91 -13.25
CA LEU A 5 -33.46 4.53 -14.03
C LEU A 5 -32.22 5.37 -13.66
N LYS A 6 -32.39 6.66 -13.38
CA LYS A 6 -31.28 7.54 -12.96
C LYS A 6 -30.71 7.19 -11.59
N LEU A 7 -31.51 6.58 -10.71
CA LEU A 7 -31.06 6.17 -9.38
C LEU A 7 -30.23 4.87 -9.45
N VAL A 8 -30.60 3.93 -10.32
CA VAL A 8 -29.86 2.67 -10.52
C VAL A 8 -28.47 2.94 -11.13
N GLN A 9 -28.39 3.77 -12.17
CA GLN A 9 -27.10 4.09 -12.81
C GLN A 9 -26.08 4.79 -11.89
N HIS A 10 -26.54 5.58 -10.93
CA HIS A 10 -25.63 6.30 -10.03
C HIS A 10 -25.05 5.38 -8.93
N VAL A 11 -25.78 4.32 -8.56
CA VAL A 11 -25.40 3.34 -7.53
C VAL A 11 -24.39 2.32 -8.09
N ASP A 12 -24.49 1.98 -9.38
CA ASP A 12 -23.55 1.07 -10.03
C ASP A 12 -22.14 1.67 -10.17
N CYS A 13 -22.04 2.99 -10.41
CA CYS A 13 -20.76 3.69 -10.51
C CYS A 13 -20.00 3.75 -9.17
N THR A 14 -20.73 3.96 -8.06
CA THR A 14 -20.11 4.08 -6.72
C THR A 14 -19.55 2.75 -6.22
N ALA A 15 -20.22 1.63 -6.49
CA ALA A 15 -19.76 0.31 -6.08
C ALA A 15 -18.52 -0.17 -6.87
N VAL A 16 -18.44 0.15 -8.16
CA VAL A 16 -17.27 -0.14 -9.00
C VAL A 16 -16.06 0.68 -8.55
N GLN A 17 -16.25 1.96 -8.25
CA GLN A 17 -15.20 2.85 -7.76
C GLN A 17 -14.63 2.39 -6.41
N GLU A 18 -15.49 1.96 -5.48
CA GLU A 18 -15.06 1.46 -4.17
C GLU A 18 -14.21 0.19 -4.26
N ASN A 19 -14.54 -0.75 -5.15
CA ASN A 19 -13.73 -1.96 -5.33
C ASN A 19 -12.38 -1.64 -5.98
N GLN A 20 -12.34 -0.78 -6.98
CA GLN A 20 -11.09 -0.32 -7.60
C GLN A 20 -10.15 0.36 -6.60
N ASP A 21 -10.72 1.17 -5.69
CA ASP A 21 -9.97 1.82 -4.62
C ASP A 21 -9.39 0.81 -3.62
N LYS A 22 -10.14 -0.25 -3.29
CA LYS A 22 -9.66 -1.31 -2.40
C LYS A 22 -8.51 -2.08 -3.03
N ASP A 23 -8.64 -2.45 -4.30
CA ASP A 23 -7.61 -3.15 -5.06
C ASP A 23 -6.34 -2.30 -5.16
N ARG A 24 -6.50 -1.01 -5.46
CA ARG A 24 -5.38 -0.05 -5.51
C ARG A 24 -4.63 0.03 -4.18
N ILE A 25 -5.33 0.15 -3.05
CA ILE A 25 -4.68 0.20 -1.73
C ILE A 25 -3.91 -1.10 -1.47
N MET A 26 -4.50 -2.25 -1.82
CA MET A 26 -3.85 -3.55 -1.64
C MET A 26 -2.59 -3.69 -2.50
N ASP A 27 -2.62 -3.23 -3.75
CA ASP A 27 -1.48 -3.28 -4.65
C ASP A 27 -0.38 -2.30 -4.22
N GLU A 28 -0.74 -1.11 -3.75
CA GLU A 28 0.23 -0.18 -3.17
C GLU A 28 0.89 -0.77 -1.90
N ILE A 29 0.13 -1.49 -1.06
CA ILE A 29 0.69 -2.17 0.11
C ILE A 29 1.70 -3.24 -0.31
N LYS A 30 1.37 -4.08 -1.30
CA LYS A 30 2.28 -5.12 -1.82
C LYS A 30 3.56 -4.49 -2.38
N GLU A 31 3.43 -3.42 -3.16
CA GLU A 31 4.58 -2.74 -3.75
C GLU A 31 5.48 -2.11 -2.69
N VAL A 32 4.91 -1.46 -1.67
CA VAL A 32 5.70 -0.94 -0.55
C VAL A 32 6.43 -2.07 0.18
N CYS A 33 5.78 -3.22 0.42
CA CYS A 33 6.46 -4.38 1.01
C CYS A 33 7.62 -4.89 0.13
N ARG A 34 7.44 -4.96 -1.19
CA ARG A 34 8.50 -5.35 -2.14
C ARG A 34 9.67 -4.37 -2.09
N LEU A 35 9.39 -3.07 -2.11
CA LEU A 35 10.40 -2.02 -2.03
C LEU A 35 11.17 -2.05 -0.70
N MET A 36 10.48 -2.34 0.41
CA MET A 36 11.14 -2.52 1.71
C MET A 36 12.11 -3.70 1.70
N ALA A 37 11.72 -4.84 1.11
CA ALA A 37 12.60 -6.00 0.98
C ALA A 37 13.83 -5.69 0.10
N CYS A 38 13.63 -5.02 -1.04
CA CYS A 38 14.75 -4.60 -1.89
C CYS A 38 15.70 -3.63 -1.17
N ASN A 39 15.15 -2.65 -0.44
CA ASN A 39 15.95 -1.71 0.34
C ASN A 39 16.75 -2.41 1.45
N GLU A 40 16.18 -3.43 2.10
CA GLU A 40 16.93 -4.26 3.07
C GLU A 40 18.10 -4.98 2.40
N SER A 41 17.88 -5.58 1.23
CA SER A 41 18.95 -6.25 0.48
C SER A 41 20.04 -5.28 0.03
N TRP A 42 19.69 -4.07 -0.41
CA TRP A 42 20.67 -3.04 -0.77
C TRP A 42 21.45 -2.57 0.44
N PHE A 43 20.78 -2.27 1.55
CA PHE A 43 21.43 -1.88 2.80
C PHE A 43 22.44 -2.93 3.27
N ALA A 44 22.14 -4.22 3.09
CA ALA A 44 23.04 -5.32 3.48
C ALA A 44 24.30 -5.44 2.60
N LEU A 45 24.27 -4.93 1.37
CA LEU A 45 25.38 -5.02 0.42
C LEU A 45 26.18 -3.71 0.33
N GLU A 46 25.62 -2.60 0.81
CA GLU A 46 26.21 -1.28 0.66
C GLU A 46 27.33 -1.03 1.69
N SER A 47 28.40 -0.39 1.24
CA SER A 47 29.56 -0.04 2.08
C SER A 47 29.87 1.46 2.06
N ASP A 48 29.35 2.20 1.08
CA ASP A 48 29.48 3.66 1.06
C ASP A 48 28.57 4.31 2.10
N GLU A 49 29.13 5.17 2.94
CA GLU A 49 28.43 5.81 4.06
C GLU A 49 27.23 6.66 3.59
N ASN A 50 27.36 7.40 2.49
CA ASN A 50 26.28 8.24 1.99
C ASN A 50 25.13 7.40 1.43
N LEU A 51 25.46 6.26 0.80
CA LEU A 51 24.47 5.33 0.25
C LEU A 51 23.79 4.51 1.36
N ILE A 52 24.50 4.16 2.42
CA ILE A 52 23.93 3.57 3.65
C ILE A 52 22.93 4.55 4.27
N GLU A 53 23.31 5.82 4.42
CA GLU A 53 22.43 6.85 4.97
C GLU A 53 21.17 7.04 4.10
N ALA A 54 21.33 7.12 2.77
CA ALA A 54 20.21 7.14 1.84
C ALA A 54 19.27 5.93 2.00
N CYS A 55 19.84 4.73 2.21
CA CYS A 55 19.06 3.52 2.47
C CYS A 55 18.26 3.61 3.78
N ILE A 56 18.81 4.19 4.84
CA ILE A 56 18.11 4.40 6.13
C ILE A 56 16.91 5.33 5.94
N TYR A 57 17.11 6.47 5.26
CA TYR A 57 16.02 7.41 4.99
C TYR A 57 14.92 6.78 4.12
N GLN A 58 15.31 6.03 3.09
CA GLN A 58 14.37 5.32 2.23
C GLN A 58 13.56 4.28 3.03
N ARG A 59 14.21 3.53 3.93
CA ARG A 59 13.56 2.55 4.80
C ARG A 59 12.47 3.19 5.66
N GLU A 60 12.78 4.31 6.32
CA GLU A 60 11.80 4.98 7.19
C GLU A 60 10.66 5.62 6.39
N SER A 61 10.96 6.17 5.21
CA SER A 61 9.94 6.66 4.27
C SER A 61 8.97 5.54 3.88
N LEU A 62 9.48 4.37 3.49
CA LEU A 62 8.67 3.21 3.13
C LEU A 62 7.84 2.69 4.32
N LYS A 63 8.42 2.61 5.53
CA LYS A 63 7.69 2.25 6.75
C LYS A 63 6.56 3.24 7.04
N SER A 64 6.81 4.53 6.90
CA SER A 64 5.81 5.57 7.08
C SER A 64 4.66 5.44 6.09
N ARG A 65 4.98 5.24 4.80
CA ARG A 65 3.99 4.98 3.74
C ARG A 65 3.17 3.72 4.02
N TYR A 66 3.81 2.63 4.46
CA TYR A 66 3.13 1.40 4.83
C TYR A 66 2.13 1.61 5.98
N ARG A 67 2.54 2.32 7.06
CA ARG A 67 1.65 2.67 8.18
C ARG A 67 0.43 3.49 7.72
N TYR A 68 0.65 4.45 6.82
CA TYR A 68 -0.43 5.25 6.23
C TYR A 68 -1.40 4.38 5.42
N LEU A 69 -0.90 3.53 4.53
CA LEU A 69 -1.73 2.65 3.70
C LEU A 69 -2.54 1.67 4.55
N LEU A 70 -1.96 1.11 5.61
CA LEU A 70 -2.70 0.26 6.56
C LEU A 70 -3.82 1.03 7.27
N LYS A 71 -3.60 2.30 7.63
CA LYS A 71 -4.65 3.15 8.20
C LYS A 71 -5.78 3.36 7.18
N GLN A 72 -5.44 3.62 5.92
CA GLN A 72 -6.42 3.77 4.85
C GLN A 72 -7.20 2.48 4.58
N ALA A 73 -6.52 1.33 4.56
CA ALA A 73 -7.14 0.03 4.40
C ALA A 73 -8.18 -0.23 5.50
N ARG A 74 -7.83 0.05 6.76
CA ARG A 74 -8.74 -0.08 7.91
C ARG A 74 -9.97 0.82 7.80
N LEU A 75 -9.79 2.07 7.38
CA LEU A 75 -10.91 3.01 7.19
C LEU A 75 -11.89 2.53 6.11
N LYS A 76 -11.40 1.79 5.10
CA LYS A 76 -12.22 1.22 4.03
C LYS A 76 -12.72 -0.21 4.32
N GLY A 77 -12.52 -0.72 5.53
CA GLY A 77 -12.92 -2.08 5.91
C GLY A 77 -12.13 -3.20 5.22
N ILE A 78 -10.95 -2.88 4.68
CA ILE A 78 -10.07 -3.85 4.03
C ILE A 78 -9.23 -4.52 5.12
N ASN A 79 -9.39 -5.83 5.28
CA ASN A 79 -8.45 -6.63 6.06
C ASN A 79 -7.18 -6.87 5.25
N ALA A 80 -6.29 -5.87 5.24
CA ALA A 80 -4.94 -6.06 4.74
C ALA A 80 -4.21 -7.03 5.68
N PRO A 81 -3.75 -8.20 5.22
CA PRO A 81 -2.91 -9.06 6.04
C PRO A 81 -1.66 -8.28 6.43
N LEU A 82 -1.06 -8.62 7.56
CA LEU A 82 0.24 -8.09 7.94
C LEU A 82 1.34 -8.76 7.09
N ILE A 83 1.30 -8.58 5.76
CA ILE A 83 2.15 -9.28 4.78
C ILE A 83 3.64 -8.97 5.02
N CYS A 84 3.95 -7.78 5.53
CA CYS A 84 5.32 -7.34 5.79
C CYS A 84 5.94 -7.86 7.11
N LYS A 85 5.21 -8.61 7.97
CA LYS A 85 5.77 -9.16 9.22
C LYS A 85 6.52 -10.47 8.93
N GLY A 86 7.77 -10.36 8.47
CA GLY A 86 8.76 -11.43 8.60
C GLY A 86 9.26 -12.04 7.30
N GLN A 87 10.47 -11.65 6.92
CA GLN A 87 11.52 -12.60 6.52
C GLN A 87 12.77 -12.23 7.32
N GLY A 88 12.78 -12.60 8.60
CA GLY A 88 14.00 -12.78 9.38
C GLY A 88 14.15 -14.28 9.55
N GLY A 89 15.00 -14.87 8.70
CA GLY A 89 15.51 -16.23 8.82
C GLY A 89 16.98 -16.16 9.18
#